data_AF-A0A951J1Q4-F1
#
_entry.id   AF-A0A951J1Q4-F1
#
_cell.length_a   1.000
_cell.length_b   1.000
_cell.length_c   1.000
_cell.angle_alpha   90.00
_cell.angle_beta   90.00
_cell.angle_gamma   90.00
#
_symmetry.space_group_name_H-M   'P 1'
#
loop_
_entity.id
_entity.type
_entity.pdbx_description
1 polymer ?
#
loop_
_entity_poly.entity_id
_entity_poly.type
_entity_poly.pdbx_seq_one_letter_code
_entity_poly.pdbx_strand_id
1 'polypeptide(L)'
;MKNIIYKILWSTIEDFVGLWEILWELNSLLPEKSHKENLESVRKILKYFLEQNLVTFYMNKWGNDELEGLSSNEAILFLKDEKYWNAPAINEMCIKIGNTEKGEKFYNEELVSDFI
;
A
#
# COMPACT_ATOMS: atom_id res chain seq x y z
N MET A 1 -8.16 -9.32 10.87
CA MET A 1 -7.12 -9.42 9.81
C MET A 1 -7.72 -9.25 8.41
N LYS A 2 -8.73 -10.05 8.01
CA LYS A 2 -9.41 -9.92 6.70
C LYS A 2 -9.85 -8.46 6.40
N ASN A 3 -10.57 -7.83 7.32
CA ASN A 3 -11.04 -6.43 7.18
C ASN A 3 -9.92 -5.41 6.95
N ILE A 4 -8.72 -5.65 7.51
CA ILE A 4 -7.59 -4.73 7.39
C ILE A 4 -6.94 -4.86 6.02
N ILE A 5 -6.78 -6.11 5.55
CA ILE A 5 -6.24 -6.40 4.21
C ILE A 5 -7.14 -5.75 3.15
N TYR A 6 -8.47 -5.93 3.26
CA TYR A 6 -9.41 -5.29 2.34
C TYR A 6 -9.39 -3.78 2.43
N LYS A 7 -9.28 -3.22 3.64
CA LYS A 7 -9.23 -1.77 3.82
C LYS A 7 -7.99 -1.17 3.14
N ILE A 8 -6.82 -1.77 3.33
CA ILE A 8 -5.58 -1.34 2.65
C ILE A 8 -5.71 -1.49 1.13
N LEU A 9 -6.25 -2.61 0.63
CA LEU A 9 -6.45 -2.81 -0.81
C LEU A 9 -7.44 -1.79 -1.38
N TRP A 10 -8.52 -1.51 -0.66
CA TRP A 10 -9.52 -0.51 -1.02
C TRP A 10 -8.91 0.88 -1.13
N SER A 11 -8.06 1.28 -0.18
CA SER A 11 -7.35 2.57 -0.24
C SER A 11 -6.52 2.74 -1.52
N THR A 12 -6.00 1.64 -2.09
CA THR A 12 -5.28 1.66 -3.40
C THR A 12 -6.19 1.64 -4.63
N ILE A 13 -7.46 1.25 -4.46
CA ILE A 13 -8.48 1.24 -5.52
C ILE A 13 -9.13 2.62 -5.65
N GLU A 14 -9.39 3.29 -4.53
CA GLU A 14 -9.98 4.63 -4.53
C GLU A 14 -9.04 5.68 -5.15
N ASP A 15 -7.75 5.63 -4.79
CA ASP A 15 -6.75 6.58 -5.28
C ASP A 15 -5.32 6.01 -5.14
N PHE A 16 -4.36 6.67 -5.77
CA PHE A 16 -2.95 6.44 -5.53
C PHE A 16 -2.55 6.90 -4.12
N VAL A 17 -2.33 5.92 -3.25
CA VAL A 17 -2.01 6.14 -1.83
C VAL A 17 -0.50 6.09 -1.58
N GLY A 18 -0.01 6.98 -0.72
CA GLY A 18 1.37 7.01 -0.28
C GLY A 18 1.71 5.82 0.61
N LEU A 19 2.94 5.31 0.50
CA LEU A 19 3.41 4.19 1.35
C LEU A 19 3.29 4.51 2.85
N TRP A 20 3.60 5.75 3.25
CA TRP A 20 3.45 6.23 4.62
C TRP A 20 1.98 6.33 5.08
N GLU A 21 1.06 6.65 4.17
CA GLU A 21 -0.37 6.81 4.46
C GLU A 21 -0.99 5.46 4.84
N ILE A 22 -0.57 4.39 4.17
CA ILE A 22 -0.98 3.01 4.48
C ILE A 22 -0.54 2.61 5.91
N LEU A 23 0.65 3.03 6.35
CA LEU A 23 1.09 2.79 7.72
C LEU A 23 0.30 3.63 8.73
N TRP A 24 -0.03 4.88 8.40
CA TRP A 24 -0.88 5.72 9.25
C TRP A 24 -2.28 5.13 9.42
N GLU A 25 -2.86 4.63 8.34
CA GLU A 25 -4.14 3.94 8.37
C GLU A 25 -4.07 2.71 9.28
N LEU A 26 -3.03 1.88 9.14
CA LEU A 26 -2.89 0.71 10.00
C LEU A 26 -2.69 1.07 11.48
N ASN A 27 -1.91 2.10 11.78
CA ASN A 27 -1.73 2.60 13.15
C ASN A 27 -3.05 3.11 13.74
N SER A 28 -3.93 3.68 12.92
CA SER A 28 -5.25 4.13 13.35
C SER A 28 -6.23 2.97 13.58
N LEU A 29 -6.12 1.91 12.79
CA LEU A 29 -6.96 0.71 12.89
C LEU A 29 -6.54 -0.25 14.01
N LEU A 30 -5.26 -0.26 14.38
CA LEU A 30 -4.66 -1.13 15.40
C LEU A 30 -3.86 -0.30 16.43
N PRO A 31 -4.52 0.59 17.19
CA PRO A 31 -3.83 1.47 18.14
C PRO A 31 -3.19 0.73 19.31
N GLU A 32 -3.60 -0.50 19.58
CA GLU A 32 -3.05 -1.37 20.63
C GLU A 32 -1.70 -1.99 20.26
N LYS A 33 -1.35 -2.01 18.97
CA LYS A 33 -0.05 -2.49 18.50
C LYS A 33 0.97 -1.37 18.47
N SER A 34 2.23 -1.70 18.71
CA SER A 34 3.30 -0.73 18.51
C SER A 34 3.44 -0.36 17.03
N HIS A 35 3.94 0.85 16.78
CA HIS A 35 4.25 1.33 15.43
C HIS A 35 5.12 0.35 14.64
N LYS A 36 6.10 -0.27 15.31
CA LYS A 36 6.99 -1.27 14.71
C LYS A 36 6.24 -2.55 14.29
N GLU A 37 5.31 -3.03 15.12
CA GLU A 37 4.51 -4.22 14.79
C GLU A 37 3.55 -3.96 13.62
N ASN A 38 3.00 -2.75 13.55
CA ASN A 38 2.16 -2.33 12.43
C ASN A 38 2.97 -2.21 11.14
N LEU A 39 4.15 -1.57 11.19
CA LEU A 39 5.06 -1.49 10.05
C LEU A 39 5.42 -2.89 9.50
N GLU A 40 5.80 -3.83 10.36
CA GLU A 40 6.09 -5.21 9.94
C GLU A 40 4.87 -5.93 9.35
N SER A 41 3.68 -5.66 9.89
CA SER A 41 2.42 -6.22 9.36
C SER A 41 2.12 -5.67 7.97
N VAL A 42 2.27 -4.35 7.79
CA VAL A 42 1.96 -3.68 6.52
C VAL A 42 2.96 -4.04 5.42
N ARG A 43 4.24 -4.19 5.75
CA ARG A 43 5.27 -4.71 4.85
C ARG A 43 4.89 -6.08 4.30
N LYS A 44 4.39 -6.98 5.16
CA LYS A 44 3.96 -8.33 4.74
C LYS A 44 2.74 -8.28 3.83
N ILE A 45 1.77 -7.43 4.15
CA ILE A 45 0.55 -7.25 3.34
C ILE A 45 0.91 -6.71 1.95
N LEU A 46 1.68 -5.63 1.88
CA LEU A 46 2.06 -5.03 0.59
C LEU A 46 2.97 -5.93 -0.24
N LYS A 47 3.89 -6.65 0.40
CA LYS A 47 4.69 -7.68 -0.27
C LYS A 47 3.80 -8.75 -0.90
N TYR A 48 2.81 -9.26 -0.15
CA TYR A 48 1.85 -10.22 -0.68
C TYR A 48 1.06 -9.64 -1.87
N PHE A 49 0.60 -8.40 -1.79
CA PHE A 49 -0.10 -7.75 -2.90
C PHE A 49 0.78 -7.63 -4.16
N LEU A 50 2.04 -7.26 -4.01
CA LEU A 50 3.01 -7.23 -5.13
C LEU A 50 3.24 -8.61 -5.73
N GLU A 51 3.49 -9.63 -4.89
CA GLU A 51 3.70 -11.01 -5.34
C GLU A 51 2.46 -11.59 -6.05
N GLN A 52 1.27 -11.17 -5.66
CA GLN A 52 0.02 -11.56 -6.29
C GLN A 52 -0.41 -10.65 -7.44
N ASN A 53 0.36 -9.61 -7.78
CA ASN A 53 0.03 -8.60 -8.78
C ASN A 53 -1.32 -7.89 -8.52
N LEU A 54 -1.66 -7.63 -7.26
CA LEU A 54 -2.88 -6.91 -6.86
C LEU A 54 -2.68 -5.39 -6.83
N VAL A 55 -1.44 -4.94 -6.66
CA VAL A 55 -1.07 -3.53 -6.64
C VAL A 55 0.17 -3.30 -7.48
N THR A 56 0.36 -2.07 -7.95
CA THR A 56 1.59 -1.58 -8.59
C THR A 56 2.14 -0.41 -7.79
N PHE A 57 3.46 -0.31 -7.71
CA PHE A 57 4.13 0.77 -7.02
C PHE A 57 4.68 1.76 -8.03
N TYR A 58 4.69 3.03 -7.63
CA TYR A 58 5.15 4.14 -8.42
C TYR A 58 6.08 5.00 -7.58
N MET A 59 7.01 5.66 -8.24
CA MET A 59 7.89 6.66 -7.68
C MET A 59 7.49 8.02 -8.23
N ASN A 60 7.40 9.02 -7.37
CA ASN A 60 7.24 10.41 -7.78
C ASN A 60 7.91 11.37 -6.80
N LYS A 61 7.90 12.66 -7.14
CA LYS A 61 8.16 13.74 -6.19
C LYS A 61 6.86 14.21 -5.58
N TRP A 62 6.84 14.39 -4.26
CA TRP A 62 5.64 14.88 -3.59
C TRP A 62 5.26 16.28 -4.09
N GLY A 63 3.99 16.45 -4.48
CA GLY A 63 3.50 17.65 -5.14
C GLY A 63 3.65 17.67 -6.67
N ASN A 64 4.06 16.54 -7.28
CA ASN A 64 4.05 16.32 -8.73
C ASN A 64 3.19 15.09 -9.07
N ASP A 65 2.43 15.19 -10.16
CA ASP A 65 1.52 14.15 -10.66
C ASP A 65 2.22 13.12 -11.58
N GLU A 66 3.47 13.37 -11.97
CA GLU A 66 4.25 12.42 -12.77
C GLU A 66 4.63 11.17 -11.96
N LEU A 67 4.02 10.03 -12.30
CA LEU A 67 4.26 8.72 -11.70
C LEU A 67 5.16 7.86 -12.59
N GLU A 68 6.29 7.42 -12.05
CA GLU A 68 7.18 6.44 -12.68
C GLU A 68 6.89 5.05 -12.11
N GLY A 69 6.44 4.10 -12.94
CA GLY A 69 6.14 2.74 -12.50
C GLY A 69 7.40 1.99 -12.07
N LEU A 70 7.32 1.30 -10.93
CA LEU A 70 8.38 0.46 -10.40
C LEU A 70 8.16 -1.01 -10.77
N SER A 71 9.24 -1.72 -11.08
CA SER A 71 9.17 -3.18 -11.16
C SER A 71 8.88 -3.77 -9.77
N SER A 72 8.29 -4.97 -9.73
CA SER A 72 8.02 -5.66 -8.47
C SER A 72 9.28 -5.86 -7.60
N ASN A 73 10.44 -6.07 -8.23
CA ASN A 73 11.72 -6.21 -7.53
C ASN A 73 12.16 -4.91 -6.86
N GLU A 74 12.05 -3.78 -7.57
CA GLU A 74 12.35 -2.45 -7.01
C GLU A 74 11.38 -2.10 -5.87
N ALA A 75 10.08 -2.32 -6.09
CA ALA A 75 9.05 -2.11 -5.09
C ALA A 75 9.34 -2.87 -3.78
N ILE A 76 9.74 -4.14 -3.88
CA ILE A 76 10.11 -4.97 -2.71
C ILE A 76 11.34 -4.41 -1.98
N LEU A 77 12.30 -3.80 -2.69
CA LEU A 77 13.44 -3.15 -2.05
C LEU A 77 13.00 -1.91 -1.27
N PHE A 78 12.12 -1.08 -1.83
CA PHE A 78 11.62 0.13 -1.17
C PHE A 78 10.79 -0.14 0.08
N LEU A 79 10.10 -1.28 0.17
CA LEU A 79 9.41 -1.68 1.40
C LEU A 79 10.33 -1.78 2.62
N LYS A 80 11.63 -2.01 2.41
CA LYS A 80 12.64 -2.13 3.48
C LYS A 80 13.27 -0.80 3.88
N ASP A 81 13.12 0.24 3.07
CA ASP A 81 13.74 1.53 3.31
C ASP A 81 12.82 2.39 4.19
N GLU A 82 13.25 2.62 5.43
CA GLU A 82 12.54 3.40 6.46
C GLU A 82 12.18 4.82 5.98
N LYS A 83 12.94 5.39 5.03
CA LYS A 83 12.68 6.74 4.53
C LYS A 83 11.26 6.88 3.96
N TYR A 84 10.79 5.91 3.18
CA TYR A 84 9.51 6.00 2.47
C TYR A 84 8.29 5.71 3.35
N TRP A 85 8.51 5.31 4.60
CA TRP A 85 7.47 5.12 5.61
C TRP A 85 7.16 6.40 6.39
N ASN A 86 7.87 7.49 6.10
CA ASN A 86 7.63 8.81 6.64
C ASN A 86 7.02 9.72 5.56
N ALA A 87 6.20 10.68 5.98
CA ALA A 87 5.64 11.65 5.06
C ALA A 87 6.76 12.48 4.40
N PRO A 88 6.78 12.59 3.06
CA PRO A 88 7.78 13.38 2.34
C PRO A 88 7.52 14.89 2.50
N ALA A 89 8.58 15.69 2.46
CA ALA A 89 8.43 17.12 2.20
C ALA A 89 8.11 17.38 0.71
N ILE A 90 7.65 18.59 0.39
CA ILE A 90 7.40 19.00 -1.01
C ILE A 90 8.67 18.78 -1.84
N ASN A 91 8.50 18.21 -3.04
CA ASN A 91 9.56 17.81 -3.98
C ASN A 91 10.47 16.66 -3.53
N GLU A 92 10.26 16.05 -2.37
CA GLU A 92 10.98 14.83 -1.99
C GLU A 92 10.42 13.60 -2.71
N MET A 93 11.29 12.65 -2.99
CA MET A 93 10.90 11.38 -3.59
C MET A 93 10.03 10.57 -2.63
N CYS A 94 8.92 10.03 -3.13
CA CYS A 94 8.02 9.19 -2.37
C CYS A 94 7.46 8.04 -3.21
N ILE A 95 6.93 7.02 -2.51
CA ILE A 95 6.33 5.85 -3.12
C ILE A 95 4.81 5.99 -3.06
N LYS A 96 4.17 5.84 -4.22
CA LYS A 96 2.72 5.75 -4.38
C LYS A 96 2.34 4.33 -4.78
N ILE A 97 1.14 3.92 -4.39
CA ILE A 97 0.61 2.57 -4.60
C ILE A 97 -0.74 2.73 -5.29
N GLY A 98 -0.91 2.07 -6.43
CA GLY A 98 -2.19 1.97 -7.12
C GLY A 98 -2.63 0.51 -7.24
N ASN A 99 -3.93 0.29 -7.41
CA ASN A 99 -4.46 -1.03 -7.71
C ASN A 99 -4.08 -1.49 -9.13
N THR A 100 -4.14 -2.80 -9.33
CA THR A 100 -4.24 -3.37 -10.68
C THR A 100 -5.69 -3.80 -10.95
N GLU A 101 -6.02 -4.07 -12.21
CA GLU A 101 -7.30 -4.71 -12.56
C GLU A 101 -7.51 -6.04 -11.80
N LYS A 102 -6.42 -6.77 -11.51
CA LYS A 102 -6.48 -8.01 -10.73
C LYS A 102 -6.78 -7.72 -9.25
N GLY A 103 -6.21 -6.65 -8.69
CA GLY A 103 -6.52 -6.20 -7.34
C GLY A 103 -7.98 -5.83 -7.15
N GLU A 104 -8.55 -5.10 -8.11
CA GLU A 104 -9.96 -4.73 -8.10
C GLU A 104 -10.88 -5.95 -8.20
N LYS A 105 -10.59 -6.90 -9.11
CA LYS A 105 -11.32 -8.17 -9.20
C LYS A 105 -11.23 -8.96 -7.91
N PHE A 106 -10.03 -9.10 -7.34
CA PHE A 106 -9.83 -9.80 -6.08
C PHE A 106 -10.65 -9.19 -4.94
N TYR A 107 -10.69 -7.87 -4.84
CA TYR A 107 -11.51 -7.16 -3.86
C TYR A 107 -13.00 -7.51 -4.04
N ASN A 108 -13.51 -7.40 -5.27
CA ASN A 108 -14.92 -7.61 -5.58
C ASN A 108 -15.38 -9.08 -5.47
N GLU A 109 -14.61 -10.04 -5.99
CA GLU A 109 -14.97 -11.47 -5.99
C GLU A 109 -15.02 -12.05 -4.57
N GLU A 110 -14.06 -11.66 -3.72
CA GLU A 110 -14.04 -12.12 -2.33
C GLU A 110 -15.08 -11.41 -1.46
N LEU A 111 -15.39 -10.13 -1.72
CA LEU A 111 -16.51 -9.45 -1.06
C LEU A 111 -17.84 -10.13 -1.39
N VAL A 112 -18.05 -10.51 -2.66
CA VAL A 112 -19.25 -11.25 -3.07
C VAL A 112 -19.34 -12.60 -2.35
N SER A 113 -18.21 -13.28 -2.10
CA SER A 113 -18.19 -14.52 -1.32
C SER A 113 -18.59 -14.36 0.15
N ASP A 114 -18.42 -13.17 0.74
CA ASP A 114 -18.81 -12.87 2.12
C ASP A 114 -20.30 -12.50 2.25
N PHE A 115 -21.03 -12.31 1.13
CA PHE A 115 -22.47 -12.00 1.10
C PHE A 115 -23.38 -13.17 0.66
N ILE A 116 -22.82 -14.28 0.19
CA ILE A 116 -23.54 -15.51 -0.24
C ILE A 116 -23.38 -16.59 0.81
#